data_AF-A0A2N2PTP7-F1
#
_entry.id   AF-A0A2N2PTP7-F1
#
_cell.length_a   1.000
_cell.length_b   1.000
_cell.length_c   1.000
_cell.angle_alpha   90.00
_cell.angle_beta   90.00
_cell.angle_gamma   90.00
#
_symmetry.space_group_name_H-M   'P 1'
#
loop_
_entity.id
_entity.type
_entity.pdbx_description
1 polymer ?
#
loop_
_entity_poly.entity_id
_entity_poly.type
_entity_poly.pdbx_seq_one_letter_code
_entity_poly.pdbx_strand_id
1 'polypeptide(L)' 'MATPGERDLTQLRQITVASDEEIASVNQLLADGWRLVSIGYRPDGVVYVLGRAEERPRHRAGFLAAD' A
#
# COMPACT_ATOMS: atom_id res chain seq x y z
N MET A 1 10.35 5.61 -17.94
CA MET A 1 11.19 5.39 -16.73
C MET A 1 10.22 5.12 -15.59
N ALA A 2 10.11 3.89 -15.11
CA ALA A 2 9.30 3.56 -13.94
C ALA A 2 10.16 3.78 -12.69
N THR A 3 9.63 4.50 -11.72
CA THR A 3 10.30 4.81 -10.45
C THR A 3 10.46 3.52 -9.64
N PRO A 4 11.62 3.22 -9.01
CA PRO A 4 11.89 1.93 -8.33
C PRO A 4 11.04 1.61 -7.08
N GLY A 5 9.89 2.25 -6.90
CA GLY A 5 8.92 2.02 -5.81
C GLY A 5 7.54 1.57 -6.28
N GLU A 6 7.23 1.61 -7.59
CA GLU A 6 5.99 1.07 -8.17
C GLU A 6 6.09 -0.45 -8.32
N ARG A 7 6.36 -1.16 -7.22
CA ARG A 7 6.03 -2.57 -7.15
C ARG A 7 4.52 -2.66 -7.22
N ASP A 8 3.99 -3.02 -8.40
CA ASP A 8 2.57 -3.27 -8.73
C ASP A 8 1.60 -3.02 -7.57
N LEU A 9 1.34 -1.76 -7.27
CA LEU A 9 0.36 -1.38 -6.25
C LEU A 9 -1.01 -1.65 -6.88
N THR A 10 -1.68 -2.69 -6.42
CA THR A 10 -3.01 -3.05 -6.93
C THR A 10 -4.10 -2.23 -6.26
N GLN A 11 -3.81 -1.67 -5.09
CA GLN A 11 -4.75 -0.87 -4.31
C GLN A 11 -4.08 0.39 -3.77
N LEU A 12 -4.80 1.51 -3.83
CA LEU A 12 -4.44 2.79 -3.22
C LEU A 12 -5.57 3.25 -2.29
N ARG A 13 -5.19 3.84 -1.16
CA ARG A 13 -6.12 4.43 -0.20
C ARG A 13 -5.57 5.75 0.30
N GLN A 14 -6.41 6.78 0.27
CA GLN A 14 -6.08 8.12 0.76
C GLN A 14 -6.85 8.37 2.05
N ILE A 15 -6.15 8.86 3.08
CA ILE A 15 -6.75 9.29 4.35
C ILE A 15 -6.28 10.71 4.64
N THR A 16 -7.23 11.62 4.83
CA THR A 16 -6.93 12.92 5.44
C THR A 16 -6.97 12.75 6.95
N VAL A 17 -5.88 13.10 7.60
CA VAL A 17 -5.72 13.06 9.06
C VAL A 17 -5.91 14.47 9.59
N ALA A 18 -7.03 14.66 10.28
CA ALA A 18 -7.36 15.89 11.00
C ALA A 18 -7.49 15.65 12.51
N SER A 19 -7.66 14.40 12.95
CA SER A 19 -7.72 14.00 14.35
C SER A 19 -7.04 12.64 14.61
N ASP A 20 -6.98 12.24 15.89
CA ASP A 20 -6.34 10.99 16.31
C ASP A 20 -7.06 9.73 15.80
N GLU A 21 -8.36 9.83 15.50
CA GLU A 21 -9.13 8.71 14.95
C GLU A 21 -8.66 8.32 13.54
N GLU A 22 -8.32 9.30 12.71
CA GLU A 22 -7.77 9.03 11.38
C GLU A 22 -6.33 8.51 11.45
N ILE A 23 -5.56 8.89 12.49
CA ILE A 23 -4.24 8.29 12.75
C ILE A 23 -4.39 6.80 13.07
N ALA A 24 -5.38 6.42 13.89
CA ALA A 24 -5.66 5.02 14.17
C ALA A 24 -5.99 4.24 12.88
N SER A 25 -6.75 4.85 11.96
CA SER A 25 -7.07 4.26 10.66
C SER A 25 -5.84 4.05 9.78
N VAL A 26 -4.91 5.02 9.73
CA VAL A 26 -3.63 4.88 9.03
C VAL A 26 -2.80 3.75 9.64
N ASN A 27 -2.70 3.70 10.97
CA ASN A 27 -1.94 2.67 11.67
C ASN A 27 -2.49 1.26 11.43
N GLN A 28 -3.81 1.10 11.42
CA GLN A 28 -4.45 -0.18 11.07
C GLN A 28 -4.09 -0.62 9.66
N LEU A 29 -4.15 0.27 8.67
CA LEU A 29 -3.76 -0.07 7.30
C LEU A 29 -2.29 -0.46 7.19
N LEU A 30 -1.40 0.24 7.91
CA LEU A 30 0.01 -0.12 7.97
C LEU A 30 0.22 -1.51 8.58
N ALA A 31 -0.56 -1.87 9.61
CA ALA A 31 -0.55 -3.20 10.22
C ALA A 31 -1.11 -4.28 9.27
N ASP A 32 -2.11 -3.94 8.45
CA ASP A 32 -2.70 -4.81 7.41
C ASP A 32 -1.80 -5.02 6.18
N GLY A 33 -0.56 -4.53 6.24
CA GLY A 33 0.44 -4.71 5.19
C GLY A 33 0.40 -3.63 4.10
N TRP A 34 -0.37 -2.56 4.28
CA TRP A 34 -0.25 -1.39 3.42
C TRP A 34 1.10 -0.69 3.65
N ARG A 35 1.52 0.08 2.66
CA ARG A 35 2.77 0.83 2.66
C ARG A 35 2.48 2.28 2.36
N LEU A 36 3.17 3.18 3.05
CA LEU A 36 3.11 4.60 2.77
C LEU A 36 3.75 4.87 1.40
N VAL A 37 3.01 5.53 0.52
CA VAL A 37 3.43 5.90 -0.83
C VAL A 37 3.77 7.38 -0.90
N SER A 38 2.91 8.22 -0.31
CA SER A 38 3.10 9.68 -0.33
C SER A 38 2.42 10.35 0.87
N ILE A 39 2.94 11.51 1.25
CA ILE A 39 2.33 12.41 2.23
C ILE A 39 2.13 13.77 1.57
N GLY A 40 0.92 14.31 1.69
CA GLY A 40 0.58 15.68 1.31
C GLY A 40 0.11 16.50 2.51
N TYR A 41 0.07 17.81 2.36
CA TYR A 41 -0.40 18.73 3.38
C TYR A 41 -1.51 19.60 2.83
N ARG A 42 -2.55 19.82 3.63
CA ARG A 42 -3.71 20.67 3.33
C ARG A 42 -4.02 21.56 4.53
N PRO A 43 -4.77 22.66 4.35
CA PRO A 43 -5.19 23.51 5.45
C PRO A 43 -6.04 22.77 6.51
N ASP A 44 -6.75 21.74 6.09
CA ASP A 44 -7.65 20.90 6.90
C ASP A 44 -6.97 19.64 7.47
N GLY A 45 -5.69 19.39 7.17
CA GLY A 45 -4.95 18.25 7.74
C GLY A 45 -3.83 17.68 6.86
N VAL A 46 -3.34 16.50 7.25
CA VAL A 46 -2.26 15.79 6.55
C VAL A 46 -2.85 14.64 5.73
N VAL A 47 -2.43 14.49 4.49
CA VAL A 47 -2.91 13.46 3.58
C VAL A 47 -1.93 12.32 3.54
N TYR A 48 -2.37 11.14 3.93
CA TYR A 48 -1.61 9.91 3.78
C TYR A 48 -2.13 9.13 2.58
N VAL A 49 -1.24 8.84 1.64
CA VAL A 49 -1.52 7.92 0.52
C VAL A 49 -0.82 6.60 0.82
N LEU A 50 -1.62 5.56 1.01
CA LEU A 50 -1.19 4.20 1.30
C LEU A 50 -1.43 3.33 0.07
N GLY A 51 -0.50 2.44 -0.23
CA GLY A 51 -0.59 1.46 -1.30
C GLY A 51 -0.41 0.05 -0.78
N ARG A 52 -1.12 -0.89 -1.36
CA ARG A 52 -0.93 -2.33 -1.13
C ARG A 52 -0.70 -3.00 -2.47
N ALA A 53 0.32 -3.83 -2.54
CA ALA A 53 0.49 -4.79 -3.62
C ALA A 53 -0.26 -6.06 -3.21
N GLU A 54 -1.09 -6.60 -4.10
CA GLU A 54 -1.51 -7.98 -3.94
C GLU A 54 -0.27 -8.87 -4.05
N GLU A 55 -0.08 -9.74 -3.07
CA GLU A 55 0.81 -10.87 -3.23
C GLU A 55 0.21 -11.73 -4.32
N ARG A 56 0.59 -11.47 -5.58
CA ARG A 56 0.30 -12.36 -6.69
C ARG A 56 0.76 -13.72 -6.19
N PRO A 57 -0.15 -14.70 -5.99
CA PRO A 57 0.25 -16.00 -5.49
C PRO A 57 1.32 -16.47 -6.46
N ARG A 58 2.55 -16.66 -5.96
CA ARG A 58 3.61 -17.27 -6.75
C ARG A 58 3.08 -18.65 -7.09
N HIS A 59 2.42 -18.76 -8.24
CA HIS A 59 2.06 -20.02 -8.85
C HIS A 59 3.40 -20.71 -9.01
N ARG A 60 3.73 -21.59 -8.06
CA ARG A 60 4.81 -22.53 -8.19
C ARG A 60 4.33 -23.49 -9.26
N ALA A 61 4.42 -23.07 -10.52
CA ALA A 61 4.35 -23.95 -11.67
C ALA A 61 5.63 -24.77 -11.61
N GLY A 62 5.66 -25.74 -10.69
CA GLY A 62 6.59 -26.86 -10.74
C GLY A 62 6.13 -27.77 -11.86
N PHE A 63 6.28 -27.30 -13.10
CA PHE A 63 6.29 -28.17 -14.26
C PHE A 63 7.68 -28.79 -14.31
N LEU A 64 7.93 -29.76 -13.43
CA LEU A 64 8.94 -30.76 -13.70
C LEU A 64 8.20 -31.96 -14.27
N ALA A 65 8.00 -31.90 -15.59
CA ALA A 65 8.11 -33.11 -16.39
C ALA A 65 9.59 -33.51 -16.35
N ALA A 66 9.90 -34.64 -15.75
CA ALA A 66 11.16 -35.36 -15.96
C ALA A 66 10.93 -36.82 -15.53
N ASP A 67 10.61 -37.62 -16.55
CA ASP A 67 10.69 -39.08 -16.69
C ASP A 67 10.15 -39.98 -15.56
#